data_AF-A0A524FFC3-F1
#
_entry.id   AF-A0A524FFC3-F1
#
_cell.length_a   1.000
_cell.length_b   1.000
_cell.length_c   1.000
_cell.angle_alpha   90.00
_cell.angle_beta   90.00
_cell.angle_gamma   90.00
#
_symmetry.space_group_name_H-M   'P 1'
#
loop_
_entity.id
_entity.type
_entity.pdbx_description
1 polymer ?
#
loop_
_entity_poly.entity_id
_entity_poly.type
_entity_poly.pdbx_seq_one_letter_code
_entity_poly.pdbx_strand_id
1 'polypeptide(L)'
;MSAKEILALIEQFETSFDTYQQLLKKHSEDIIQNLSNAWKNMKTVQAENEKLKEKIREQNAEITSLKTESEGLDKKLEDLKATKDELSSKITELTTTFETTTNDLKKPEFELENLSSKLDSVNEQITAKETEKTTLDQKKVDNETRESDMKADYAKRMADLEKEINESKQTSFFTSFLMENSDEEIHEVDILAAIMEKGTANLDDLKKQMDVPPIMAVRTIKQMAVKGIINLNESTNEVTLP
;
A
#
# COMPACT_ATOMS: atom_id res chain seq x y z
N MET A 1 157.85 41.07 21.11
CA MET A 1 157.08 40.04 20.40
C MET A 1 158.01 39.43 19.36
N SER A 2 158.27 38.13 19.43
CA SER A 2 159.13 37.43 18.48
C SER A 2 158.36 37.08 17.20
N ALA A 3 159.03 36.97 16.05
CA ALA A 3 158.39 36.59 14.79
C ALA A 3 157.61 35.26 14.87
N LYS A 4 158.03 34.35 15.76
CA LYS A 4 157.39 33.06 16.03
C LYS A 4 156.03 33.20 16.73
N GLU A 5 155.89 34.18 17.63
CA GLU A 5 154.62 34.49 18.31
C GLU A 5 153.61 35.10 17.33
N ILE A 6 154.08 35.95 16.41
CA ILE A 6 153.25 36.57 15.36
C ILE A 6 152.71 35.48 14.41
N LEU A 7 153.56 34.54 13.97
CA LEU A 7 153.14 33.43 13.12
C LEU A 7 152.11 32.51 13.80
N ALA A 8 152.32 32.14 15.07
CA ALA A 8 151.37 31.33 15.82
C ALA A 8 150.01 32.03 15.98
N LEU A 9 150.01 33.36 16.17
CA LEU A 9 148.79 34.14 16.24
C LEU A 9 148.06 34.17 14.89
N ILE A 10 148.79 34.32 13.77
CA ILE A 10 148.23 34.27 12.42
C ILE A 10 147.59 32.90 12.14
N GLU A 11 148.26 31.79 12.44
CA GLU A 11 147.72 30.42 12.27
C GLU A 11 146.45 30.20 13.12
N GLN A 12 146.42 30.73 14.35
CA GLN A 12 145.24 30.67 15.22
C GLN A 12 144.08 31.49 14.65
N PHE A 13 144.36 32.66 14.07
CA PHE A 13 143.36 33.49 13.41
C PHE A 13 142.81 32.80 12.16
N GLU A 14 143.66 32.21 11.31
CA GLU A 14 143.25 31.47 10.12
C GLU A 14 142.34 30.29 10.50
N THR A 15 142.74 29.49 11.49
CA THR A 15 141.92 28.36 11.98
C THR A 15 140.58 28.82 12.55
N SER A 16 140.58 29.92 13.32
CA SER A 16 139.35 30.49 13.89
C SER A 16 138.43 31.06 12.81
N PHE A 17 139.01 31.69 11.79
CA PHE A 17 138.28 32.23 10.66
C PHE A 17 137.69 31.11 9.78
N ASP A 18 138.45 30.07 9.49
CA ASP A 18 137.97 28.90 8.74
C ASP A 18 136.83 28.19 9.48
N THR A 19 136.96 28.02 10.80
CA THR A 19 135.90 27.45 11.64
C THR A 19 134.64 28.32 11.61
N TYR A 20 134.80 29.64 11.69
CA TYR A 20 133.68 30.58 11.59
C TYR A 20 133.01 30.51 10.21
N GLN A 21 133.78 30.46 9.12
CA GLN A 21 133.26 30.36 7.76
C GLN A 21 132.51 29.04 7.53
N GLN A 22 133.03 27.91 8.03
CA GLN A 22 132.35 26.62 7.96
C GLN A 22 131.04 26.63 8.74
N LEU A 23 131.04 27.20 9.96
CA LEU A 23 129.84 27.31 10.78
C LEU A 23 128.78 28.21 10.11
N LEU A 24 129.20 29.36 9.58
CA LEU A 24 128.34 30.28 8.86
C LEU A 24 127.72 29.61 7.63
N LYS A 25 128.52 28.88 6.85
CA LYS A 25 128.05 28.14 5.68
C LYS A 25 127.03 27.08 6.06
N LYS A 26 127.31 26.28 7.09
CA LYS A 26 126.39 25.25 7.60
C LYS A 26 125.06 25.86 8.07
N HIS A 27 125.10 26.92 8.88
CA HIS A 27 123.89 27.60 9.32
C HIS A 27 123.10 28.20 8.14
N SER A 28 123.79 28.76 7.15
CA SER A 28 123.14 29.26 5.94
C SER A 28 122.44 28.14 5.15
N GLU A 29 123.07 26.98 5.02
CA GLU A 29 122.47 25.80 4.38
C GLU A 29 121.23 25.31 5.14
N ASP A 30 121.32 25.22 6.47
CA ASP A 30 120.19 24.83 7.33
C ASP A 30 119.01 25.82 7.21
N ILE A 31 119.29 27.13 7.18
CA ILE A 31 118.26 28.18 6.98
C ILE A 31 117.60 28.03 5.61
N ILE A 32 118.39 27.83 4.55
CA ILE A 32 117.87 27.67 3.18
C ILE A 32 116.99 26.41 3.09
N GLN A 33 117.42 25.30 3.70
CA GLN A 33 116.65 24.06 3.73
C GLN A 33 115.33 24.24 4.49
N ASN A 34 115.36 24.90 5.66
CA ASN A 34 114.17 25.20 6.43
C ASN A 34 113.20 26.11 5.68
N LEU A 35 113.70 27.16 5.02
CA LEU A 35 112.90 28.06 4.20
C LEU A 35 112.24 27.31 3.03
N SER A 36 112.99 26.43 2.36
CA SER A 36 112.49 25.59 1.25
C SER A 36 111.37 24.66 1.71
N ASN A 37 111.53 24.02 2.87
CA ASN A 37 110.50 23.15 3.46
C ASN A 37 109.26 23.95 3.87
N ALA A 38 109.43 25.10 4.52
CA ALA A 38 108.34 25.98 4.88
C ALA A 38 107.54 26.45 3.66
N TRP A 39 108.23 26.80 2.58
CA TRP A 39 107.60 27.21 1.32
C TRP A 39 106.80 26.07 0.67
N LYS A 40 107.35 24.85 0.64
CA LYS A 40 106.63 23.67 0.17
C LYS A 40 105.37 23.40 0.98
N ASN A 41 105.47 23.46 2.32
CA ASN A 41 104.33 23.27 3.21
C ASN A 41 103.25 24.35 2.99
N MET A 42 103.67 25.62 2.85
CA MET A 42 102.76 26.72 2.56
C MET A 42 102.00 26.51 1.24
N LYS A 43 102.68 26.03 0.20
CA LYS A 43 102.06 25.72 -1.09
C LYS A 43 101.04 24.57 -0.98
N THR A 44 101.35 23.54 -0.19
CA THR A 44 100.41 22.44 0.06
C THR A 44 99.17 22.93 0.80
N VAL A 45 99.34 23.67 1.90
CA VAL A 45 98.23 24.23 2.67
C VAL A 45 97.38 25.18 1.82
N GLN A 46 98.00 25.98 0.95
CA GLN A 46 97.27 26.84 0.01
C GLN A 46 96.40 26.01 -0.95
N ALA A 47 96.94 24.92 -1.51
CA ALA A 47 96.19 24.05 -2.40
C ALA A 47 95.03 23.34 -1.69
N GLU A 48 95.22 22.92 -0.44
CA GLU A 48 94.15 22.34 0.39
C GLU A 48 93.06 23.36 0.72
N ASN A 49 93.44 24.61 1.02
CA ASN A 49 92.49 25.69 1.29
C ASN A 49 91.62 26.01 0.06
N GLU A 50 92.20 26.06 -1.14
CA GLU A 50 91.43 26.25 -2.37
C GLU A 50 90.45 25.09 -2.63
N LYS A 51 90.86 23.83 -2.37
CA LYS A 51 89.94 22.68 -2.45
C LYS A 51 88.78 22.78 -1.45
N LEU A 52 89.06 23.20 -0.22
CA LEU A 52 88.02 23.38 0.81
C LEU A 52 87.06 24.51 0.44
N LYS A 53 87.57 25.63 -0.09
CA LYS A 53 86.72 26.73 -0.58
C LYS A 53 85.77 26.27 -1.69
N GLU A 54 86.26 25.46 -2.63
CA GLU A 54 85.41 24.97 -3.71
C GLU A 54 84.33 24.02 -3.17
N LYS A 55 84.69 23.11 -2.27
CA LYS A 55 83.71 22.23 -1.60
C LYS A 55 82.65 23.03 -0.83
N ILE A 56 83.04 24.11 -0.15
CA ILE A 56 82.10 24.99 0.56
C ILE A 56 81.14 25.66 -0.44
N ARG A 57 81.61 26.07 -1.62
CA ARG A 57 80.76 26.67 -2.66
C ARG A 57 79.74 25.65 -3.19
N GLU A 58 80.19 24.44 -3.50
CA GLU A 58 79.31 23.35 -3.95
C GLU A 58 78.22 23.04 -2.91
N GLN A 59 78.61 22.90 -1.64
CA GLN A 59 77.66 22.64 -0.55
C GLN A 59 76.67 23.79 -0.36
N ASN A 60 77.10 25.05 -0.47
CA ASN A 60 76.21 26.19 -0.38
C ASN A 60 75.20 26.25 -1.54
N ALA A 61 75.63 25.86 -2.74
CA ALA A 61 74.74 25.76 -3.90
C ALA A 61 73.68 24.66 -3.68
N GLU A 62 74.09 23.50 -3.18
CA GLU A 62 73.19 22.38 -2.85
C GLU A 62 72.17 22.78 -1.77
N ILE A 63 72.62 23.43 -0.68
CA ILE A 63 71.74 23.95 0.38
C ILE A 63 70.70 24.93 -0.20
N THR A 64 71.12 25.82 -1.11
CA THR A 64 70.21 26.79 -1.73
C THR A 64 69.16 26.09 -2.60
N SER A 65 69.56 25.05 -3.34
CA SER A 65 68.66 24.24 -4.15
C SER A 65 67.64 23.50 -3.27
N LEU A 66 68.11 22.80 -2.24
CA LEU A 66 67.25 22.07 -1.30
C LEU A 66 66.27 22.99 -0.57
N LYS A 67 66.70 24.19 -0.20
CA LYS A 67 65.82 25.19 0.42
C LYS A 67 64.69 25.62 -0.53
N THR A 68 65.03 25.86 -1.80
CA THR A 68 64.05 26.23 -2.83
C THR A 68 63.05 25.09 -3.06
N GLU A 69 63.52 23.85 -3.08
CA GLU A 69 62.66 22.67 -3.20
C GLU A 69 61.73 22.51 -1.99
N SER A 70 62.25 22.70 -0.78
CA SER A 70 61.45 22.68 0.46
C SER A 70 60.35 23.72 0.43
N GLU A 71 60.65 24.97 0.06
CA GLU A 71 59.65 26.03 -0.07
C GLU A 71 58.59 25.70 -1.14
N GLY A 72 58.98 25.02 -2.22
CA GLY A 72 58.06 24.53 -3.25
C GLY A 72 57.13 23.41 -2.75
N LEU A 73 57.65 22.50 -1.94
CA LEU A 73 56.87 21.45 -1.30
C LEU A 73 55.90 22.00 -0.25
N ASP A 74 56.32 22.98 0.55
CA ASP A 74 55.46 23.63 1.54
C ASP A 74 54.25 24.31 0.87
N LYS A 75 54.46 25.01 -0.26
CA LYS A 75 53.35 25.59 -1.03
C LYS A 75 52.37 24.54 -1.52
N LYS A 76 52.87 23.44 -2.11
CA LYS A 76 52.01 22.32 -2.55
C LYS A 76 51.23 21.72 -1.39
N LEU A 77 51.83 21.65 -0.20
CA LEU A 77 51.18 21.11 0.99
C LEU A 77 50.03 22.02 1.45
N GLU A 78 50.23 23.34 1.44
CA GLU A 78 49.18 24.31 1.73
C GLU A 78 48.05 24.28 0.70
N ASP A 79 48.36 24.18 -0.61
CA ASP A 79 47.35 24.05 -1.66
C ASP A 79 46.50 22.76 -1.49
N LEU A 80 47.16 21.65 -1.13
CA LEU A 80 46.48 20.38 -0.85
C LEU A 80 45.60 20.46 0.40
N LYS A 81 46.03 21.17 1.46
CA LYS A 81 45.19 21.43 2.64
C LYS A 81 43.96 22.25 2.28
N ALA A 82 44.13 23.33 1.52
CA ALA A 82 43.00 24.14 1.07
C ALA A 82 42.00 23.32 0.25
N THR A 83 42.49 22.50 -0.68
CA THR A 83 41.64 21.58 -1.47
C THR A 83 40.91 20.57 -0.59
N LYS A 84 41.59 20.02 0.43
CA LYS A 84 40.99 19.09 1.40
C LYS A 84 39.86 19.77 2.19
N ASP A 85 40.07 21.00 2.64
CA ASP A 85 39.06 21.74 3.41
C ASP A 85 37.84 22.09 2.55
N GLU A 86 38.05 22.48 1.29
CA GLU A 86 36.96 22.70 0.32
C GLU A 86 36.14 21.43 0.07
N LEU A 87 36.81 20.30 -0.19
CA LEU A 87 36.16 19.01 -0.38
C LEU A 87 35.39 18.57 0.87
N SER A 88 35.93 18.84 2.06
CA SER A 88 35.27 18.52 3.33
C SER A 88 33.99 19.34 3.50
N SER A 89 34.02 20.64 3.19
CA SER A 89 32.82 21.50 3.19
C SER A 89 31.75 20.97 2.24
N LYS A 90 32.15 20.60 1.02
CA LYS A 90 31.25 20.07 0.01
C LYS A 90 30.62 18.73 0.43
N ILE A 91 31.37 17.87 1.11
CA ILE A 91 30.83 16.64 1.69
C ILE A 91 29.75 16.98 2.72
N THR A 92 30.01 17.91 3.63
CA THR A 92 29.01 18.31 4.64
C THR A 92 27.74 18.85 4.00
N GLU A 93 27.86 19.74 3.01
CA GLU A 93 26.71 20.28 2.28
C GLU A 93 25.89 19.19 1.57
N LEU A 94 26.56 18.24 0.90
CA LEU A 94 25.91 17.12 0.24
C LEU A 94 25.21 16.19 1.24
N THR A 95 25.82 15.92 2.40
CA THR A 95 25.21 15.14 3.48
C THR A 95 23.94 15.83 3.98
N THR A 96 23.96 17.14 4.25
CA THR A 96 22.77 17.87 4.68
C THR A 96 21.66 17.87 3.62
N THR A 97 22.04 18.03 2.35
CA THR A 97 21.08 17.97 1.23
C THR A 97 20.44 16.59 1.09
N PHE A 98 21.25 15.54 1.27
CA PHE A 98 20.78 14.16 1.26
C PHE A 98 19.79 13.88 2.40
N GLU A 99 20.13 14.27 3.62
CA GLU A 99 19.25 14.13 4.79
C GLU A 99 17.92 14.87 4.61
N THR A 100 17.97 16.08 4.06
CA THR A 100 16.77 16.88 3.74
C THR A 100 15.91 16.15 2.72
N THR A 101 16.51 15.69 1.62
CA THR A 101 15.79 14.96 0.55
C THR A 101 15.18 13.66 1.08
N THR A 102 15.91 12.91 1.91
CA THR A 102 15.39 11.70 2.56
C THR A 102 14.18 12.00 3.45
N ASN A 103 14.21 13.09 4.21
CA ASN A 103 13.07 13.48 5.05
C ASN A 103 11.90 13.98 4.20
N ASP A 104 12.17 14.73 3.14
CA ASP A 104 11.15 15.18 2.19
C ASP A 104 10.45 14.02 1.48
N LEU A 105 11.14 12.88 1.27
CA LEU A 105 10.56 11.66 0.69
C LEU A 105 9.65 10.88 1.67
N LYS A 106 9.85 10.99 2.98
CA LYS A 106 8.98 10.31 3.96
C LYS A 106 7.55 10.82 3.94
N LYS A 107 7.36 12.12 3.66
CA LYS A 107 6.03 12.74 3.58
C LYS A 107 5.17 12.13 2.45
N PRO A 108 5.60 12.12 1.18
CA PRO A 108 4.85 11.47 0.11
C PRO A 108 4.73 9.95 0.31
N GLU A 109 5.70 9.28 0.94
CA GLU A 109 5.57 7.87 1.34
C GLU A 109 4.34 7.65 2.24
N PHE A 110 4.21 8.46 3.29
CA PHE A 110 3.08 8.40 4.21
C PHE A 110 1.75 8.78 3.53
N GLU A 111 1.77 9.80 2.66
CA GLU A 111 0.59 10.17 1.87
C GLU A 111 0.15 9.04 0.94
N LEU A 112 1.09 8.32 0.33
CA LEU A 112 0.81 7.18 -0.55
C LEU A 112 0.25 6.00 0.24
N GLU A 113 0.80 5.69 1.41
CA GLU A 113 0.27 4.65 2.30
C GLU A 113 -1.18 4.96 2.71
N ASN A 114 -1.46 6.20 3.11
CA ASN A 114 -2.81 6.65 3.48
C ASN A 114 -3.79 6.57 2.28
N LEU A 115 -3.35 6.99 1.09
CA LEU A 115 -4.15 6.86 -0.12
C LEU A 115 -4.44 5.40 -0.48
N SER A 116 -3.45 4.51 -0.33
CA SER A 116 -3.63 3.06 -0.53
C SER A 116 -4.68 2.50 0.43
N SER A 117 -4.59 2.80 1.72
CA SER A 117 -5.58 2.34 2.71
C SER A 117 -7.00 2.87 2.41
N LYS A 118 -7.12 4.11 1.94
CA LYS A 118 -8.42 4.66 1.51
C LYS A 118 -8.95 3.94 0.27
N LEU A 119 -8.09 3.63 -0.69
CA LEU A 119 -8.45 2.90 -1.89
C LEU A 119 -8.98 1.50 -1.52
N ASP A 120 -8.28 0.79 -0.64
CA ASP A 120 -8.68 -0.54 -0.17
C ASP A 120 -10.06 -0.48 0.51
N SER A 121 -10.28 0.48 1.40
CA SER A 121 -11.58 0.67 2.07
C SER A 121 -12.72 0.98 1.08
N VAL A 122 -12.46 1.80 0.06
CA VAL A 122 -13.45 2.08 -0.98
C VAL A 122 -13.74 0.83 -1.79
N ASN A 123 -12.72 0.03 -2.11
CA ASN A 123 -12.87 -1.20 -2.88
C ASN A 123 -13.67 -2.27 -2.11
N GLU A 124 -13.46 -2.38 -0.80
CA GLU A 124 -14.30 -3.20 0.08
C GLU A 124 -15.76 -2.74 0.07
N GLN A 125 -16.02 -1.43 0.15
CA GLN A 125 -17.38 -0.87 0.08
C GLN A 125 -18.05 -1.15 -1.27
N ILE A 126 -17.32 -1.02 -2.37
CA ILE A 126 -17.80 -1.34 -3.73
C ILE A 126 -18.21 -2.82 -3.77
N THR A 127 -17.33 -3.71 -3.31
CA THR A 127 -17.58 -5.16 -3.30
C THR A 127 -18.82 -5.51 -2.46
N ALA A 128 -18.97 -4.87 -1.29
CA ALA A 128 -20.14 -5.05 -0.44
C ALA A 128 -21.44 -4.56 -1.13
N LYS A 129 -21.39 -3.39 -1.78
CA LYS A 129 -22.53 -2.84 -2.53
C LYS A 129 -22.90 -3.69 -3.74
N GLU A 130 -21.93 -4.26 -4.43
CA GLU A 130 -22.15 -5.14 -5.58
C GLU A 130 -22.77 -6.48 -5.16
N THR A 131 -22.37 -7.00 -3.99
CA THR A 131 -23.00 -8.17 -3.36
C THR A 131 -24.45 -7.86 -2.92
N GLU A 132 -24.68 -6.70 -2.31
CA GLU A 132 -26.02 -6.23 -1.93
C GLU A 132 -26.93 -6.10 -3.15
N LYS A 133 -26.42 -5.49 -4.23
CA LYS A 133 -27.13 -5.35 -5.51
C LYS A 133 -27.51 -6.72 -6.09
N THR A 134 -26.56 -7.65 -6.15
CA THR A 134 -26.81 -9.01 -6.66
C THR A 134 -27.90 -9.71 -5.84
N THR A 135 -27.88 -9.54 -4.52
CA THR A 135 -28.90 -10.10 -3.62
C THR A 135 -30.28 -9.49 -3.86
N LEU A 136 -30.35 -8.17 -4.08
CA LEU A 136 -31.60 -7.47 -4.39
C LEU A 136 -32.14 -7.88 -5.77
N ASP A 137 -31.27 -8.00 -6.77
CA ASP A 137 -31.65 -8.47 -8.11
C ASP A 137 -32.23 -9.88 -8.04
N GLN A 138 -31.63 -10.79 -7.27
CA GLN A 138 -32.19 -12.13 -7.04
C GLN A 138 -33.56 -12.07 -6.36
N LYS A 139 -33.70 -11.29 -5.28
CA LYS A 139 -34.99 -11.12 -4.59
C LYS A 139 -36.08 -10.55 -5.50
N LYS A 140 -35.71 -9.68 -6.44
CA LYS A 140 -36.63 -9.12 -7.42
C LYS A 140 -37.16 -10.20 -8.36
N VAL A 141 -36.28 -11.05 -8.89
CA VAL A 141 -36.66 -12.19 -9.75
C VAL A 141 -37.53 -13.18 -8.98
N ASP A 142 -37.18 -13.49 -7.72
CA ASP A 142 -37.98 -14.39 -6.87
C ASP A 142 -39.39 -13.82 -6.63
N ASN A 143 -39.50 -12.51 -6.38
CA ASN A 143 -40.79 -11.83 -6.22
C ASN A 143 -41.61 -11.83 -7.51
N GLU A 144 -41.00 -11.53 -8.67
CA GLU A 144 -41.65 -11.58 -9.98
C GLU A 144 -42.20 -12.99 -10.28
N THR A 145 -41.42 -14.02 -9.96
CA THR A 145 -41.83 -15.43 -10.11
C THR A 145 -43.01 -15.75 -9.19
N ARG A 146 -42.91 -15.36 -7.92
CA ARG A 146 -43.97 -15.58 -6.93
C ARG A 146 -45.27 -14.86 -7.30
N GLU A 147 -45.20 -13.64 -7.83
CA GLU A 147 -46.36 -12.93 -8.36
C GLU A 147 -46.99 -13.63 -9.56
N SER A 148 -46.16 -14.16 -10.48
CA SER A 148 -46.63 -14.94 -11.63
C SER A 148 -47.36 -16.20 -11.19
N ASP A 149 -46.79 -16.96 -10.26
CA ASP A 149 -47.40 -18.16 -9.69
C ASP A 149 -48.74 -17.84 -9.00
N MET A 150 -48.77 -16.76 -8.22
CA MET A 150 -49.99 -16.31 -7.55
C MET A 150 -51.07 -15.92 -8.56
N LYS A 151 -50.72 -15.20 -9.64
CA LYS A 151 -51.65 -14.85 -10.73
C LYS A 151 -52.17 -16.10 -11.44
N ALA A 152 -51.31 -17.08 -11.68
CA ALA A 152 -51.71 -18.35 -12.29
C ALA A 152 -52.68 -19.13 -11.40
N ASP A 153 -52.43 -19.17 -10.08
CA ASP A 153 -53.33 -19.81 -9.10
C ASP A 153 -54.69 -19.11 -9.04
N TYR A 154 -54.70 -17.76 -8.97
CA TYR A 154 -55.94 -16.99 -9.02
C TYR A 154 -56.71 -17.20 -10.32
N ALA A 155 -56.03 -17.21 -11.47
CA ALA A 155 -56.65 -17.45 -12.77
C ALA A 155 -57.30 -18.84 -12.85
N LYS A 156 -56.61 -19.86 -12.33
CA LYS A 156 -57.15 -21.22 -12.23
C LYS A 156 -58.39 -21.26 -11.36
N ARG A 157 -58.34 -20.65 -10.17
CA ARG A 157 -59.47 -20.62 -9.24
C ARG A 157 -60.67 -19.87 -9.79
N MET A 158 -60.44 -18.80 -10.56
CA MET A 158 -61.50 -18.10 -11.29
C MET A 158 -62.13 -18.98 -12.37
N ALA A 159 -61.33 -19.72 -13.14
CA ALA A 159 -61.84 -20.65 -14.15
C ALA A 159 -62.67 -21.79 -13.51
N ASP A 160 -62.21 -22.32 -12.37
CA ASP A 160 -62.95 -23.33 -11.61
C ASP A 160 -64.29 -22.79 -11.09
N LEU A 161 -64.30 -21.56 -10.53
CA LEU A 161 -65.53 -20.90 -10.10
C LEU A 161 -66.49 -20.58 -11.27
N GLU A 162 -65.98 -20.16 -12.42
CA GLU A 162 -66.80 -19.95 -13.63
C GLU A 162 -67.45 -21.24 -14.10
N LYS A 163 -66.70 -22.35 -14.05
CA LYS A 163 -67.21 -23.68 -14.37
C LYS A 163 -68.33 -24.08 -13.40
N GLU A 164 -68.14 -23.94 -12.10
CA GLU A 164 -69.17 -24.22 -11.09
C GLU A 164 -70.42 -23.34 -11.28
N ILE A 165 -70.25 -22.05 -11.58
CA ILE A 165 -71.37 -21.14 -11.89
C ILE A 165 -72.12 -21.63 -13.12
N ASN A 166 -71.43 -22.06 -14.17
CA ASN A 166 -72.05 -22.52 -15.40
C ASN A 166 -72.80 -23.85 -15.20
N GLU A 167 -72.23 -24.79 -14.46
CA GLU A 167 -72.89 -26.04 -14.05
C GLU A 167 -74.13 -25.75 -13.20
N SER A 168 -74.05 -24.80 -12.26
CA SER A 168 -75.19 -24.38 -11.44
C SER A 168 -76.30 -23.73 -12.28
N LYS A 169 -75.95 -22.84 -13.22
CA LYS A 169 -76.91 -22.24 -14.17
C LYS A 169 -77.58 -23.29 -15.03
N GLN A 170 -76.82 -24.24 -15.57
CA GLN A 170 -77.36 -25.32 -16.39
C GLN A 170 -78.30 -26.22 -15.58
N THR A 171 -77.91 -26.57 -14.35
CA THR A 171 -78.75 -27.34 -13.42
C THR A 171 -80.03 -26.59 -13.11
N SER A 172 -79.93 -25.31 -12.73
CA SER A 172 -81.09 -24.45 -12.47
C SER A 172 -82.01 -24.30 -13.68
N PHE A 173 -81.44 -24.17 -14.89
CA PHE A 173 -82.20 -24.17 -16.15
C PHE A 173 -82.92 -25.52 -16.36
N PHE A 174 -82.24 -26.65 -16.21
CA PHE A 174 -82.86 -27.97 -16.35
C PHE A 174 -83.97 -28.18 -15.32
N THR A 175 -83.75 -27.79 -14.06
CA THR A 175 -84.78 -27.84 -13.03
C THR A 175 -85.98 -26.96 -13.42
N SER A 176 -85.75 -25.73 -13.87
CA SER A 176 -86.82 -24.83 -14.32
C SER A 176 -87.57 -25.38 -15.54
N PHE A 177 -86.86 -25.95 -16.51
CA PHE A 177 -87.45 -26.57 -17.70
C PHE A 177 -88.31 -27.78 -17.34
N LEU A 178 -87.83 -28.64 -16.42
CA LEU A 178 -88.61 -29.78 -15.93
C LEU A 178 -89.84 -29.34 -15.15
N MET A 179 -89.77 -28.25 -14.37
CA MET A 179 -90.94 -27.67 -13.69
C MET A 179 -91.95 -27.09 -14.69
N GLU A 180 -91.49 -26.45 -15.78
CA GLU A 180 -92.37 -25.77 -16.74
C GLU A 180 -93.02 -26.73 -17.76
N ASN A 181 -92.40 -27.89 -18.01
CA ASN A 181 -92.86 -28.87 -19.00
C ASN A 181 -93.35 -30.19 -18.36
N SER A 182 -93.53 -30.24 -17.03
CA SER A 182 -94.20 -31.39 -16.41
C SER A 182 -95.71 -31.25 -16.56
N ASP A 183 -96.33 -32.18 -17.30
CA ASP A 183 -97.79 -32.28 -17.45
C ASP A 183 -98.52 -32.75 -16.17
N GLU A 184 -97.77 -33.02 -15.09
CA GLU A 184 -98.29 -33.28 -13.74
C GLU A 184 -98.11 -32.04 -12.87
N GLU A 185 -99.21 -31.54 -12.29
CA GLU A 185 -99.18 -30.50 -11.26
C GLU A 185 -98.69 -31.13 -9.95
N ILE A 186 -97.38 -31.02 -9.68
CA ILE A 186 -96.75 -31.60 -8.50
C ILE A 186 -96.93 -30.62 -7.33
N HIS A 187 -98.00 -30.79 -6.57
CA HIS A 187 -98.33 -29.88 -5.46
C HIS A 187 -97.24 -29.79 -4.37
N GLU A 188 -96.36 -30.79 -4.25
CA GLU A 188 -95.17 -30.75 -3.40
C GLU A 188 -94.21 -29.60 -3.77
N VAL A 189 -94.14 -29.21 -5.05
CA VAL A 189 -93.30 -28.11 -5.55
C VAL A 189 -93.87 -26.76 -5.13
N ASP A 190 -95.20 -26.58 -5.20
CA ASP A 190 -95.87 -25.35 -4.75
C ASP A 190 -95.74 -25.15 -3.24
N ILE A 191 -95.81 -26.24 -2.47
CA ILE A 191 -95.56 -26.21 -1.02
C ILE A 191 -94.12 -25.75 -0.74
N LEU A 192 -93.14 -26.30 -1.47
CA LEU A 192 -91.73 -25.92 -1.29
C LEU A 192 -91.46 -24.48 -1.74
N ALA A 193 -92.02 -24.03 -2.87
CA ALA A 193 -91.89 -22.66 -3.35
C ALA A 193 -92.46 -21.64 -2.35
N ALA A 194 -93.65 -21.93 -1.77
CA ALA A 194 -94.27 -21.08 -0.76
C ALA A 194 -93.45 -21.00 0.54
N ILE A 195 -92.77 -22.07 0.93
CA ILE A 195 -91.87 -22.08 2.09
C ILE A 195 -90.54 -21.37 1.76
N MET A 196 -89.98 -21.56 0.56
CA MET A 196 -88.74 -20.90 0.11
C MET A 196 -88.88 -19.38 0.01
N GLU A 197 -90.04 -18.87 -0.39
CA GLU A 197 -90.30 -17.43 -0.52
C GLU A 197 -90.52 -16.74 0.83
N LYS A 198 -91.12 -17.45 1.81
CA LYS A 198 -91.53 -16.88 3.11
C LYS A 198 -90.70 -17.35 4.31
N GLY A 199 -89.79 -18.30 4.11
CA GLY A 199 -88.96 -18.92 5.16
C GLY A 199 -89.70 -19.93 6.06
N THR A 200 -90.98 -19.68 6.35
CA THR A 200 -91.88 -20.55 7.13
C THR A 200 -93.31 -20.44 6.58
N ALA A 201 -94.06 -21.54 6.50
CA ALA A 201 -95.45 -21.53 6.03
C ALA A 201 -96.39 -22.24 7.02
N ASN A 202 -97.62 -21.73 7.19
CA ASN A 202 -98.63 -22.37 8.02
C ASN A 202 -99.38 -23.45 7.24
N LEU A 203 -99.61 -24.61 7.88
CA LEU A 203 -100.29 -25.76 7.30
C LEU A 203 -101.68 -25.40 6.73
N ASP A 204 -102.42 -24.49 7.36
CA ASP A 204 -103.77 -24.10 6.90
C ASP A 204 -103.75 -23.15 5.70
N ASP A 205 -102.69 -22.39 5.51
CA ASP A 205 -102.52 -21.52 4.35
C ASP A 205 -102.04 -22.32 3.14
N LEU A 206 -101.15 -23.29 3.34
CA LEU A 206 -100.73 -24.24 2.30
C LEU A 206 -101.92 -25.06 1.76
N LYS A 207 -102.84 -25.49 2.64
CA LYS A 207 -104.07 -26.21 2.23
C LYS A 207 -104.98 -25.42 1.29
N LYS A 208 -104.95 -24.08 1.35
CA LYS A 208 -105.81 -23.22 0.53
C LYS A 208 -105.20 -22.92 -0.84
N GLN A 209 -103.88 -23.04 -0.96
CA GLN A 209 -103.15 -22.75 -2.20
C GLN A 209 -103.08 -23.96 -3.13
N MET A 210 -103.33 -25.17 -2.62
CA MET A 210 -103.38 -26.40 -3.43
C MET A 210 -104.80 -26.64 -3.99
N ASP A 211 -104.92 -26.94 -5.28
CA ASP A 211 -106.20 -27.31 -5.92
C ASP A 211 -106.56 -28.79 -5.70
N VAL A 212 -106.44 -29.26 -4.46
CA VAL A 212 -106.80 -30.64 -4.04
C VAL A 212 -107.63 -30.65 -2.76
N PRO A 213 -108.48 -31.68 -2.55
CA PRO A 213 -109.28 -31.79 -1.34
C PRO A 213 -108.42 -31.71 -0.06
N PRO A 214 -108.88 -31.05 1.02
CA PRO A 214 -108.07 -30.75 2.22
C PRO A 214 -107.41 -31.98 2.88
N ILE A 215 -108.02 -33.15 2.75
CA ILE A 215 -107.49 -34.42 3.28
C ILE A 215 -106.27 -34.91 2.48
N MET A 216 -106.29 -34.71 1.15
CA MET A 216 -105.18 -35.07 0.27
C MET A 216 -104.01 -34.09 0.49
N ALA A 217 -104.28 -32.79 0.63
CA ALA A 217 -103.27 -31.78 0.94
C ALA A 217 -102.52 -32.06 2.24
N VAL A 218 -103.23 -32.38 3.33
CA VAL A 218 -102.62 -32.74 4.62
C VAL A 218 -101.79 -34.02 4.51
N ARG A 219 -102.26 -35.01 3.75
CA ARG A 219 -101.55 -36.27 3.55
C ARG A 219 -100.24 -36.03 2.79
N THR A 220 -100.26 -35.22 1.74
CA THR A 220 -99.08 -34.84 0.96
C THR A 220 -98.05 -34.13 1.82
N ILE A 221 -98.46 -33.09 2.57
CA ILE A 221 -97.57 -32.35 3.49
C ILE A 221 -96.97 -33.27 4.57
N LYS A 222 -97.78 -34.16 5.16
CA LYS A 222 -97.27 -35.15 6.13
C LYS A 222 -96.32 -36.16 5.51
N GLN A 223 -96.57 -36.61 4.27
CA GLN A 223 -95.66 -37.52 3.57
C GLN A 223 -94.32 -36.86 3.22
N MET A 224 -94.32 -35.58 2.86
CA MET A 224 -93.10 -34.80 2.66
C MET A 224 -92.31 -34.65 3.96
N ALA A 225 -93.00 -34.45 5.09
CA ALA A 225 -92.35 -34.39 6.40
C ALA A 225 -91.75 -35.73 6.82
N VAL A 226 -92.45 -36.84 6.59
CA VAL A 226 -91.95 -38.20 6.87
C VAL A 226 -90.75 -38.57 5.98
N LYS A 227 -90.72 -38.08 4.73
CA LYS A 227 -89.57 -38.26 3.82
C LYS A 227 -88.39 -37.32 4.14
N GLY A 228 -88.51 -36.44 5.14
CA GLY A 228 -87.45 -35.51 5.56
C GLY A 228 -87.23 -34.34 4.61
N ILE A 229 -88.21 -34.03 3.75
CA ILE A 229 -88.13 -32.96 2.74
C ILE A 229 -88.52 -31.61 3.36
N ILE A 230 -89.34 -31.62 4.41
CA ILE A 230 -89.79 -30.45 5.19
C ILE A 230 -89.89 -30.83 6.67
N ASN A 231 -89.72 -29.87 7.56
CA ASN A 231 -89.97 -30.01 8.99
C ASN A 231 -91.40 -29.53 9.31
N LEU A 232 -92.27 -30.45 9.72
CA LEU A 232 -93.62 -30.15 10.20
C LEU A 232 -93.66 -30.23 11.73
N ASN A 233 -93.94 -29.11 12.39
CA ASN A 233 -94.20 -29.11 13.82
C ASN A 233 -95.69 -29.35 14.08
N GLU A 234 -96.05 -30.57 14.49
CA GLU A 234 -97.45 -30.94 14.75
C GLU A 234 -98.10 -30.18 15.92
N SER A 235 -97.31 -29.46 16.74
CA SER A 235 -97.84 -28.67 17.86
C SER A 235 -98.19 -27.23 17.46
N THR A 236 -97.51 -26.66 16.45
CA THR A 236 -97.71 -25.28 15.99
C THR A 236 -98.28 -25.17 14.58
N ASN A 237 -98.44 -26.28 13.86
CA ASN A 237 -98.86 -26.32 12.44
C ASN A 237 -97.93 -25.51 11.51
N GLU A 238 -96.69 -25.29 11.92
CA GLU A 238 -95.67 -24.64 11.09
C GLU A 238 -94.90 -25.67 10.26
N VAL A 239 -94.67 -25.29 9.01
CA VAL A 239 -93.95 -26.06 8.01
C VAL A 239 -92.73 -25.25 7.58
N THR A 240 -91.54 -25.84 7.72
CA THR A 240 -90.25 -25.21 7.41
C THR A 240 -89.39 -26.13 6.57
N LEU A 241 -88.39 -25.59 5.88
CA LEU A 241 -87.37 -26.43 5.23
C LEU A 241 -86.44 -27.04 6.30
N PRO A 242 -85.80 -28.19 6.04
CA PRO A 242 -84.86 -28.84 6.96
C PRO A 242 -83.69 -27.96 7.39
#